data_AF-A0A1B8NYQ7-F1
#
_entry.id   AF-A0A1B8NYQ7-F1
#
_cell.length_a   1.000
_cell.length_b   1.000
_cell.length_c   1.000
_cell.angle_alpha   90.00
_cell.angle_beta   90.00
_cell.angle_gamma   90.00
#
_symmetry.space_group_name_H-M   'P 1'
#
loop_
_entity.id
_entity.type
_entity.pdbx_description
1 polymer ?
#
loop_
_entity_poly.entity_id
_entity_poly.type
_entity_poly.pdbx_seq_one_letter_code
_entity_poly.pdbx_strand_id
1 'polypeptide(L)'
;MESERLRFPGWKERRPLRETRRAVRWLASWLEREVGQAVPVQGVLALPGWHIEDATAASDLLVVSGEDLADQLPQRHPGELDAATHDAVIRALRQRIATTALNRTPQS
;
A
#
# COMPACT_ATOMS: atom_id res chain seq x y z
N MET A 1 20.31 4.93 27.25
CA MET A 1 19.79 4.80 25.86
C MET A 1 18.55 3.95 25.95
N GLU A 2 17.43 4.61 26.21
CA GLU A 2 16.15 3.95 26.46
C GLU A 2 15.42 3.90 25.13
N SER A 3 15.14 2.68 24.65
CA SER A 3 14.43 2.43 23.40
C SER A 3 13.00 2.96 23.54
N GLU A 4 12.79 4.13 22.96
CA GLU A 4 11.49 4.76 22.73
C GLU A 4 10.65 3.80 21.90
N ARG A 5 9.62 3.29 22.57
CA ARG A 5 8.81 2.14 22.18
C ARG A 5 7.47 2.69 21.78
N LEU A 6 7.02 2.32 20.59
CA LEU A 6 5.64 2.49 20.16
C LEU A 6 4.70 1.74 21.13
N ARG A 7 4.22 2.42 22.17
CA ARG A 7 3.22 1.92 23.10
C ARG A 7 1.88 2.53 22.72
N PHE A 8 1.10 1.80 21.94
CA PHE A 8 -0.33 2.07 21.83
C PHE A 8 -0.93 1.98 23.25
N PRO A 9 -1.52 3.05 23.81
CA PRO A 9 -2.16 2.99 25.12
C PRO A 9 -3.39 2.08 24.99
N GLY A 10 -3.27 0.82 25.40
CA GLY A 10 -4.39 -0.13 25.48
C GLY A 10 -4.97 -0.67 24.15
N TRP A 11 -4.48 -0.25 22.97
CA TRP A 11 -5.11 -0.58 21.68
C TRP A 11 -4.25 -1.52 20.82
N LYS A 12 -4.58 -2.82 20.81
CA LYS A 12 -3.98 -3.80 19.88
C LYS A 12 -4.68 -3.71 18.52
N GLU A 13 -4.45 -2.64 17.77
CA GLU A 13 -5.14 -2.46 16.48
C GLU A 13 -4.43 -3.22 15.34
N ARG A 14 -4.67 -4.54 15.29
CA ARG A 14 -4.13 -5.44 14.25
C ARG A 14 -4.91 -5.39 12.94
N ARG A 15 -6.08 -4.75 12.95
CA ARG A 15 -7.02 -4.74 11.82
C ARG A 15 -6.48 -3.90 10.66
N PRO A 16 -6.06 -2.63 10.83
CA PRO A 16 -5.50 -1.83 9.74
C PRO A 16 -4.32 -2.53 9.06
N LEU A 17 -3.36 -3.04 9.85
CA LEU A 17 -2.22 -3.79 9.32
C LEU A 17 -2.63 -5.02 8.51
N ARG A 18 -3.63 -5.79 8.98
CA ARG A 18 -4.11 -6.97 8.27
C ARG A 18 -4.84 -6.60 6.98
N GLU A 19 -5.67 -5.56 7.00
CA GLU A 19 -6.37 -5.09 5.80
C GLU A 19 -5.38 -4.56 4.76
N THR A 20 -4.36 -3.79 5.17
CA THR A 20 -3.29 -3.32 4.28
C THR A 20 -2.56 -4.51 3.64
N ARG A 21 -2.13 -5.50 4.43
CA ARG A 21 -1.52 -6.73 3.89
C ARG A 21 -2.44 -7.48 2.93
N ARG A 22 -3.74 -7.51 3.20
CA ARG A 22 -4.71 -8.15 2.30
C ARG A 22 -4.83 -7.38 0.99
N ALA A 23 -4.87 -6.05 1.05
CA ALA A 23 -4.92 -5.19 -0.12
C ALA A 23 -3.65 -5.33 -0.98
N VAL A 24 -2.47 -5.33 -0.36
CA VAL A 24 -1.18 -5.54 -1.06
C VAL A 24 -1.17 -6.88 -1.78
N ARG A 25 -1.46 -7.98 -1.07
CA ARG A 25 -1.47 -9.32 -1.67
C ARG A 25 -2.48 -9.43 -2.81
N TRP A 26 -3.68 -8.89 -2.60
CA TRP A 26 -4.71 -8.89 -3.63
C TRP A 26 -4.26 -8.12 -4.87
N LEU A 27 -3.68 -6.92 -4.70
CA LEU A 27 -3.24 -6.06 -5.80
C LEU A 27 -2.07 -6.71 -6.57
N ALA A 28 -1.08 -7.24 -5.85
CA ALA A 28 0.06 -7.93 -6.45
C ALA A 28 -0.40 -9.13 -7.29
N SER A 29 -1.24 -10.01 -6.72
CA SER A 29 -1.76 -11.16 -7.44
C SER A 29 -2.67 -10.78 -8.61
N TRP A 30 -3.42 -9.68 -8.52
CA TRP A 30 -4.23 -9.21 -9.64
C TRP A 30 -3.34 -8.67 -10.77
N LEU A 31 -2.37 -7.80 -10.46
CA LEU A 31 -1.44 -7.26 -11.46
C LEU A 31 -0.63 -8.36 -12.14
N GLU A 32 -0.18 -9.36 -11.39
CA GLU A 32 0.52 -10.51 -11.95
C GLU A 32 -0.33 -11.26 -12.98
N ARG A 33 -1.63 -11.45 -12.72
CA ARG A 33 -2.54 -12.08 -13.68
C ARG A 33 -2.79 -11.24 -14.93
N GLU A 34 -2.87 -9.91 -14.79
CA GLU A 34 -3.14 -9.02 -15.93
C GLU A 34 -1.91 -8.74 -16.79
N VAL A 35 -0.73 -8.67 -16.16
CA VAL A 35 0.52 -8.24 -16.81
C VAL A 35 1.43 -9.43 -17.13
N GLY A 36 1.18 -10.60 -16.54
CA GLY A 36 1.92 -11.84 -16.78
C GLY A 36 3.27 -11.94 -16.05
N GLN A 37 3.54 -11.04 -15.12
CA GLN A 37 4.79 -11.00 -14.34
C GLN A 37 4.56 -10.40 -12.95
N ALA A 38 5.43 -10.74 -12.00
CA ALA A 38 5.35 -10.23 -10.64
C ALA A 38 5.60 -8.72 -10.58
N VAL A 39 4.63 -7.97 -10.03
CA VAL A 39 4.74 -6.52 -9.84
C VAL A 39 4.99 -6.22 -8.36
N PRO A 40 6.08 -5.51 -8.00
CA PRO A 40 6.33 -5.14 -6.62
C PRO A 40 5.29 -4.12 -6.13
N VAL A 41 4.61 -4.44 -5.03
CA VAL A 41 3.59 -3.59 -4.40
C VAL A 41 3.99 -3.35 -2.95
N GLN A 42 4.13 -2.08 -2.56
CA GLN A 42 4.39 -1.68 -1.18
C GLN A 42 3.09 -1.24 -0.51
N GLY A 43 2.82 -1.77 0.67
CA GLY A 43 1.70 -1.31 1.50
C GLY A 43 2.12 -0.12 2.35
N VAL A 44 1.35 0.97 2.29
CA VAL A 44 1.58 2.16 3.11
C VAL A 44 0.42 2.34 4.08
N LEU A 45 0.73 2.51 5.36
CA LEU A 45 -0.21 2.84 6.43
C LEU A 45 0.18 4.19 7.01
N ALA A 46 -0.60 5.22 6.69
CA ALA A 46 -0.43 6.56 7.25
C ALA A 46 -1.27 6.71 8.53
N LEU A 47 -0.66 7.23 9.60
CA LEU A 47 -1.30 7.50 10.90
C LEU A 47 -1.24 9.01 11.20
N PRO A 48 -2.29 9.78 10.85
CA PRO A 48 -2.30 11.23 11.04
C PRO A 48 -2.28 11.64 12.53
N GLY A 49 -1.43 12.60 12.91
CA GLY A 49 -1.32 13.08 14.29
C GLY A 49 -0.57 12.14 15.24
N TRP A 50 0.15 11.15 14.69
CA TRP A 50 0.96 10.21 15.45
C TRP A 50 2.44 10.39 15.14
N HIS A 51 3.26 10.46 16.19
CA HIS A 51 4.70 10.34 16.04
C HIS A 51 5.09 8.87 16.06
N ILE A 52 5.86 8.41 15.06
CA ILE A 52 6.26 7.02 14.91
C ILE A 52 7.75 6.90 15.22
N GLU A 53 8.05 6.32 16.38
CA GLU A 53 9.43 6.14 16.85
C GLU A 53 10.08 4.88 16.25
N ASP A 54 9.31 3.79 16.10
CA ASP A 54 9.82 2.53 15.55
C ASP A 54 8.69 1.71 14.88
N ALA A 55 8.86 1.46 13.57
CA ALA A 55 7.94 0.66 12.76
C ALA A 55 8.45 -0.77 12.50
N THR A 56 9.54 -1.22 13.14
CA THR A 56 10.16 -2.54 12.92
C THR A 56 9.20 -3.73 13.07
N ALA A 57 8.13 -3.59 13.87
CA ALA A 57 7.09 -4.61 14.03
C ALA A 57 6.26 -4.88 12.77
N ALA A 58 6.33 -4.01 11.76
CA ALA A 58 5.65 -4.14 10.48
C ALA A 58 6.66 -4.01 9.33
N SER A 59 7.74 -4.79 9.36
CA SER A 59 8.82 -4.76 8.35
C SER A 59 8.35 -4.95 6.89
N ASP A 60 7.17 -5.54 6.69
CA ASP A 60 6.54 -5.76 5.39
C ASP A 60 5.65 -4.61 4.92
N LEU A 61 5.46 -3.58 5.74
CA LEU A 61 4.65 -2.40 5.44
C LEU A 61 5.45 -1.13 5.75
N LEU A 62 5.17 -0.07 5.01
CA LEU A 62 5.60 1.26 5.39
C LEU A 62 4.55 1.86 6.34
N VAL A 63 4.90 2.03 7.62
CA VAL A 63 4.07 2.76 8.58
C VAL A 63 4.68 4.14 8.79
N VAL A 64 3.93 5.19 8.48
CA VAL A 64 4.39 6.59 8.53
C VAL A 64 3.38 7.48 9.23
N SER A 65 3.86 8.54 9.86
CA SER A 65 2.99 9.61 10.35
C SER A 65 2.31 10.31 9.17
N GLY A 66 1.27 11.11 9.45
CA GLY A 66 0.67 11.94 8.39
C GLY A 66 1.64 12.99 7.88
N GLU A 67 2.45 13.53 8.79
CA GLU A 67 3.41 14.60 8.60
C GLU A 67 4.60 14.13 7.73
N ASP A 68 5.10 12.92 7.96
CA ASP A 68 6.26 12.38 7.25
C ASP A 68 5.90 11.66 5.94
N LEU A 69 4.61 11.50 5.64
CA LEU A 69 4.15 10.75 4.46
C LEU A 69 4.70 11.34 3.16
N ALA A 70 4.63 12.67 3.00
CA ALA A 70 5.06 13.35 1.78
C ALA A 70 6.57 13.19 1.54
N ASP A 71 7.36 13.19 2.62
CA ASP A 71 8.81 13.08 2.54
C ASP A 71 9.26 11.64 2.34
N GLN A 72 8.59 10.68 2.98
CA GLN A 72 8.99 9.27 2.92
C GLN A 72 8.48 8.53 1.69
N LEU A 73 7.32 8.90 1.14
CA LEU A 73 6.74 8.18 0.00
C LEU A 73 7.64 8.18 -1.26
N PRO A 74 8.26 9.31 -1.68
CA PRO A 74 9.13 9.34 -2.85
C PRO A 74 10.43 8.56 -2.66
N GLN A 75 10.89 8.38 -1.42
CA GLN A 75 12.14 7.68 -1.11
C GLN A 75 11.99 6.15 -1.19
N ARG A 76 10.76 5.66 -1.41
CA ARG A 76 10.43 4.24 -1.34
C ARG A 76 10.16 3.71 -2.74
N HIS A 77 11.07 2.88 -3.21
CA HIS A 77 10.90 2.10 -4.42
C HIS A 77 10.57 0.65 -4.02
N PRO A 78 9.34 0.15 -4.28
CA PRO A 78 8.94 -1.22 -3.93
C PRO A 78 9.80 -2.29 -4.61
N GLY A 79 10.48 -1.91 -5.68
CA GLY A 79 11.34 -2.71 -6.53
C GLY A 79 11.54 -1.98 -7.87
N GLU A 80 12.39 -2.53 -8.72
CA GLU A 80 12.53 -2.05 -10.10
C GLU A 80 11.36 -2.55 -10.94
N LEU A 81 10.91 -1.70 -11.84
CA LEU A 81 9.90 -1.99 -12.85
C LEU A 81 10.49 -1.59 -14.20
N ASP A 82 10.58 -2.53 -15.13
CA ASP A 82 10.96 -2.16 -16.49
C ASP A 82 9.85 -1.33 -17.16
N ALA A 83 10.21 -0.60 -18.22
CA ALA A 83 9.29 0.31 -18.90
C ALA A 83 8.07 -0.42 -19.48
N ALA A 84 8.25 -1.65 -19.99
CA ALA A 84 7.17 -2.42 -20.58
C ALA A 84 6.13 -2.84 -19.52
N THR A 85 6.61 -3.24 -18.35
CA THR A 85 5.81 -3.62 -17.17
C THR A 85 5.08 -2.41 -16.63
N HIS A 86 5.76 -1.29 -16.49
CA HIS A 86 5.18 -0.03 -16.05
C HIS A 86 3.99 0.38 -16.93
N ASP A 87 4.16 0.36 -18.25
CA ASP A 87 3.10 0.70 -19.20
C ASP A 87 1.94 -0.31 -19.17
N ALA A 88 2.24 -1.59 -19.00
CA ALA A 88 1.23 -2.63 -18.85
C ALA A 88 0.40 -2.46 -17.56
N VAL A 89 1.05 -2.11 -16.44
CA VAL A 89 0.37 -1.78 -15.17
C VAL A 89 -0.56 -0.58 -15.35
N ILE A 90 -0.10 0.50 -15.99
CA ILE A 90 -0.94 1.68 -16.27
C ILE A 90 -2.18 1.28 -17.08
N ARG A 91 -1.99 0.47 -18.13
CA ARG A 91 -3.09 0.01 -18.99
C ARG A 91 -4.08 -0.84 -18.20
N ALA A 92 -3.63 -1.80 -17.41
CA ALA A 92 -4.47 -2.67 -16.59
C ALA A 92 -5.30 -1.85 -15.56
N LEU A 93 -4.68 -0.87 -14.89
CA LEU A 93 -5.37 0.01 -13.95
C LEU A 93 -6.46 0.84 -14.63
N ARG A 94 -6.16 1.44 -15.78
CA ARG A 94 -7.14 2.22 -16.56
C ARG A 94 -8.32 1.37 -16.99
N GLN A 95 -8.08 0.16 -17.51
CA GLN A 95 -9.13 -0.78 -17.89
C GLN A 95 -10.02 -1.14 -16.70
N ARG A 96 -9.43 -1.45 -15.54
CA ARG A 96 -10.20 -1.80 -14.34
C ARG A 96 -11.08 -0.64 -13.85
N ILE A 97 -10.58 0.60 -13.89
CA ILE A 97 -11.36 1.79 -13.53
C ILE A 97 -12.55 1.94 -14.47
N ALA A 98 -12.35 1.79 -15.79
CA ALA A 98 -13.41 1.87 -16.78
C ALA A 98 -14.48 0.79 -16.56
N THR A 99 -14.09 -0.47 -16.34
CA THR A 99 -15.03 -1.56 -16.06
C THR A 99 -15.80 -1.34 -14.75
N THR A 100 -15.14 -0.81 -13.72
CA THR A 100 -15.79 -0.52 -12.43
C THR A 100 -16.77 0.64 -12.54
N ALA A 101 -16.45 1.67 -13.34
CA ALA A 101 -17.35 2.78 -13.61
C ALA A 101 -18.60 2.35 -14.41
N LEU A 102 -18.44 1.45 -15.38
CA LEU A 102 -19.54 0.89 -16.18
C LEU A 102 -20.49 0.00 -15.35
N ASN A 103 -19.99 -0.67 -14.30
CA ASN A 103 -20.83 -1.49 -13.42
C ASN A 103 -21.58 -0.67 -12.35
N ARG A 104 -21.36 0.65 -12.28
CA ARG A 104 -22.02 1.55 -11.32
C ARG A 104 -23.17 2.38 -11.94
N THR A 105 -23.49 2.24 -13.22
CA THR A 105 -24.71 2.84 -13.77
C THR A 105 -25.92 2.22 -13.08
N PRO A 106 -26.72 2.99 -12.31
CA PRO A 106 -27.97 2.50 -11.76
C PRO A 106 -28.90 2.21 -12.95
N GLN A 107 -29.47 1.01 -12.99
CA GLN A 107 -30.70 0.80 -13.75
C GLN A 107 -31.79 1.64 -13.05
N SER A 108 -32.18 2.74 -13.68
CA SER A 108 -33.39 3.50 -13.36
C SER A 108 -34.63 2.81 -13.92
#